data_AF-A0A372YQX5-F1
#
_entry.id   AF-A0A372YQX5-F1
#
_cell.length_a   1.000
_cell.length_b   1.000
_cell.length_c   1.000
_cell.angle_alpha   90.00
_cell.angle_beta   90.00
_cell.angle_gamma   90.00
#
_symmetry.space_group_name_H-M   'P 1'
#
loop_
_entity.id
_entity.type
_entity.pdbx_description
1 polymer ?
#
loop_
_entity_poly.entity_id
_entity_poly.type
_entity_poly.pdbx_seq_one_letter_code
_entity_poly.pdbx_strand_id
1 'polypeptide(L)'
;MNRFWGHLSTINHHKILVTKLCFRCHLYKQGILHDLSKYSPVEFWAGVTYYQGFRSPINREKEVKGYSLGWLHHKGRNRHHWEYWLDNGNVKNGVIAIEMPVNYVVEMICDRIAASMTYQKENYTDASALEYFLNGYDRVMMHPNTKALTQHILEYLRDHGLDQTISYIRHNILKNK
;
A
#
# COMPACT_ATOMS: atom_id res chain seq x y z
N MET A 1 -23.67 10.42 -5.00
CA MET A 1 -22.78 10.80 -3.89
C MET A 1 -21.87 11.92 -4.36
N ASN A 2 -21.75 13.01 -3.60
CA ASN A 2 -20.82 14.09 -3.93
C ASN A 2 -19.37 13.54 -3.94
N ARG A 3 -18.63 13.74 -5.04
CA ARG A 3 -17.28 13.20 -5.22
C ARG A 3 -16.31 13.66 -4.12
N PHE A 4 -16.49 14.87 -3.61
CA PHE A 4 -15.69 15.41 -2.51
C PHE A 4 -15.84 14.55 -1.24
N TRP A 5 -17.08 14.41 -0.77
CA TRP A 5 -17.39 13.64 0.44
C TRP A 5 -17.11 12.15 0.27
N GLY A 6 -17.36 11.62 -0.94
CA GLY A 6 -17.02 10.24 -1.28
C GLY A 6 -15.52 9.97 -1.17
N HIS A 7 -14.70 10.79 -1.81
CA HIS A 7 -13.25 10.63 -1.77
C HIS A 7 -12.69 10.79 -0.35
N LEU A 8 -13.10 11.86 0.36
CA LEU A 8 -12.65 12.12 1.72
C LEU A 8 -13.01 10.97 2.68
N SER A 9 -14.23 10.46 2.58
CA SER A 9 -14.67 9.30 3.38
C SER A 9 -13.84 8.05 3.08
N THR A 10 -13.59 7.75 1.79
CA THR A 10 -12.78 6.59 1.39
C THR A 10 -11.34 6.67 1.90
N ILE A 11 -10.65 7.82 1.77
CA ILE A 11 -9.26 7.92 2.24
C ILE A 11 -9.16 7.89 3.77
N ASN A 12 -10.13 8.47 4.48
CA ASN A 12 -10.17 8.42 5.95
C ASN A 12 -10.43 6.99 6.44
N HIS A 13 -11.36 6.27 5.83
CA HIS A 13 -11.66 4.89 6.17
C HIS A 13 -10.43 3.99 5.96
N HIS A 14 -9.81 4.08 4.78
CA HIS A 14 -8.58 3.34 4.45
C HIS A 14 -7.47 3.63 5.46
N LYS A 15 -7.18 4.92 5.73
CA LYS A 15 -6.17 5.33 6.71
C LYS A 15 -6.44 4.75 8.10
N ILE A 16 -7.69 4.74 8.56
CA ILE A 16 -8.05 4.18 9.87
C ILE A 16 -7.79 2.67 9.91
N LEU A 17 -8.14 1.94 8.86
CA LEU A 17 -7.86 0.50 8.76
C LEU A 17 -6.36 0.22 8.81
N VAL A 18 -5.55 0.93 8.02
CA VAL A 18 -4.09 0.77 8.05
C VAL A 18 -3.53 1.12 9.43
N THR A 19 -4.02 2.20 10.05
CA THR A 19 -3.62 2.57 11.41
C THR A 19 -3.88 1.44 12.40
N LYS A 20 -5.07 0.84 12.36
CA LYS A 20 -5.42 -0.29 13.23
C LYS A 20 -4.50 -1.49 13.01
N LEU A 21 -4.24 -1.87 11.76
CA LEU A 21 -3.36 -2.99 11.42
C LEU A 21 -1.91 -2.72 11.86
N CYS A 22 -1.37 -1.54 11.55
CA CYS A 22 -0.03 -1.14 11.99
C CYS A 22 0.10 -1.16 13.52
N PHE A 23 -0.93 -0.71 14.25
CA PHE A 23 -0.92 -0.70 15.71
C PHE A 23 -0.90 -2.12 16.28
N ARG A 24 -1.65 -3.05 15.65
CA ARG A 24 -1.58 -4.48 16.01
C ARG A 24 -0.17 -5.04 15.80
N CYS A 25 0.57 -4.56 14.80
CA CYS A 25 1.98 -4.89 14.58
C CYS A 25 2.99 -4.11 15.45
N HIS A 26 2.55 -3.22 16.35
CA HIS A 26 3.38 -2.28 17.12
C HIS A 26 4.16 -1.25 16.28
N LEU A 27 3.66 -0.96 15.07
CA LEU A 27 4.19 0.08 14.17
C LEU A 27 3.38 1.38 14.31
N TYR A 28 3.35 1.95 15.52
CA TYR A 28 2.52 3.12 15.83
C TYR A 28 2.85 4.33 14.95
N LYS A 29 4.13 4.61 14.74
CA LYS A 29 4.58 5.73 13.90
C LYS A 29 4.09 5.58 12.46
N GLN A 30 4.20 4.37 11.89
CA GLN A 30 3.73 4.08 10.53
C GLN A 30 2.22 4.29 10.43
N GLY A 31 1.43 3.73 11.35
CA GLY A 31 -0.03 3.92 11.34
C GLY A 31 -0.46 5.40 11.40
N ILE A 32 0.15 6.18 12.30
CA ILE A 32 -0.16 7.61 12.45
C ILE A 32 0.19 8.40 11.18
N LEU A 33 1.37 8.14 10.61
CA LEU A 33 1.89 8.90 9.46
C LEU A 33 1.45 8.36 8.10
N HIS A 34 0.81 7.19 8.05
CA HIS A 34 0.37 6.55 6.82
C HIS A 34 -0.49 7.50 5.99
N ASP A 35 -0.11 7.67 4.72
CA ASP A 35 -0.87 8.37 3.68
C ASP A 35 -1.27 9.82 4.00
N LEU A 36 -0.55 10.52 4.89
CA LEU A 36 -0.83 11.94 5.16
C LEU A 36 -0.66 12.81 3.90
N SER A 37 0.08 12.37 2.89
CA SER A 37 0.19 13.08 1.61
C SER A 37 -1.13 13.13 0.82
N LYS A 38 -2.09 12.22 1.07
CA LYS A 38 -3.41 12.18 0.41
C LYS A 38 -4.23 13.45 0.63
N TYR A 39 -3.95 14.18 1.71
CA TYR A 39 -4.62 15.44 2.06
C TYR A 39 -3.95 16.66 1.43
N SER A 40 -2.83 16.50 0.73
CA SER A 40 -2.21 17.58 -0.03
C SER A 40 -3.09 17.98 -1.23
N PRO A 41 -3.07 19.25 -1.66
CA PRO A 41 -3.89 19.69 -2.80
C PRO A 41 -3.64 18.89 -4.08
N VAL A 42 -2.40 18.47 -4.34
CA VAL A 42 -2.01 17.70 -5.54
C VAL A 42 -2.71 16.34 -5.58
N GLU A 43 -2.82 15.66 -4.44
CA GLU A 43 -3.44 14.33 -4.38
C GLU A 43 -4.95 14.44 -4.17
N PHE A 44 -5.39 15.27 -3.23
CA PHE A 44 -6.78 15.33 -2.80
C PHE A 44 -7.70 15.78 -3.93
N TRP A 45 -7.38 16.87 -4.62
CA TRP A 45 -8.24 17.39 -5.69
C TRP A 45 -8.26 16.48 -6.91
N ALA A 46 -7.13 15.87 -7.29
CA ALA A 46 -7.10 14.83 -8.30
C ALA A 46 -8.00 13.64 -7.88
N GLY A 47 -7.90 13.23 -6.62
CA GLY A 47 -8.74 12.20 -6.03
C GLY A 47 -10.24 12.51 -6.11
N VAL A 48 -10.65 13.75 -5.80
CA VAL A 48 -12.03 14.22 -5.95
C VAL A 48 -12.47 14.23 -7.41
N THR A 49 -11.68 14.81 -8.31
CA THR A 49 -12.02 14.90 -9.75
C THR A 49 -12.27 13.53 -10.36
N TYR A 50 -11.42 12.55 -10.05
CA TYR A 50 -11.44 11.21 -10.65
C TYR A 50 -12.16 10.15 -9.80
N TYR A 51 -12.85 10.55 -8.73
CA TYR A 51 -13.55 9.63 -7.85
C TYR A 51 -14.70 8.89 -8.55
N GLN A 52 -14.72 7.56 -8.42
CA GLN A 52 -15.77 6.68 -8.97
C GLN A 52 -16.48 5.82 -7.90
N GLY A 53 -15.89 5.67 -6.72
CA GLY A 53 -16.50 4.95 -5.58
C GLY A 53 -16.23 3.44 -5.51
N PHE A 54 -15.70 2.82 -6.56
CA PHE A 54 -15.43 1.37 -6.59
C PHE A 54 -13.97 0.99 -6.87
N ARG A 55 -13.11 1.97 -7.17
CA ARG A 55 -11.67 1.78 -7.41
C ARG A 55 -10.89 3.07 -7.16
N SER A 56 -9.56 2.96 -7.14
CA SER A 56 -8.65 4.10 -6.92
C SER A 56 -8.81 5.19 -7.99
N PRO A 57 -9.01 6.47 -7.60
CA PRO A 57 -9.04 7.61 -8.52
C PRO A 57 -7.75 7.76 -9.36
N ILE A 58 -6.61 7.29 -8.85
CA ILE A 58 -5.33 7.29 -9.56
C ILE A 58 -5.40 6.50 -10.87
N ASN A 59 -6.12 5.37 -10.88
CA ASN A 59 -6.26 4.55 -12.09
C ASN A 59 -7.05 5.30 -13.16
N ARG A 60 -8.10 6.02 -12.76
CA ARG A 60 -8.88 6.83 -13.68
C ARG A 60 -8.09 8.04 -14.19
N GLU A 61 -7.27 8.66 -13.35
CA GLU A 61 -6.38 9.73 -13.81
C GLU A 61 -5.40 9.23 -14.88
N LYS A 62 -4.79 8.04 -14.67
CA LYS A 62 -3.89 7.40 -15.64
C LYS A 62 -4.58 7.09 -16.97
N GLU A 63 -5.83 6.62 -16.95
CA GLU A 63 -6.60 6.38 -18.18
C GLU A 63 -6.87 7.65 -18.98
N VAL A 64 -7.08 8.79 -18.30
CA VAL A 64 -7.41 10.06 -18.95
C VAL A 64 -6.17 10.79 -19.45
N LYS A 65 -5.08 10.78 -18.68
CA LYS A 65 -3.86 11.58 -18.96
C LYS A 65 -2.68 10.76 -19.48
N GLY A 66 -2.71 9.43 -19.36
CA GLY A 66 -1.54 8.56 -19.53
C GLY A 66 -0.62 8.49 -18.30
N TYR A 67 -0.86 9.30 -17.26
CA TYR A 67 -0.12 9.31 -16.01
C TYR A 67 -1.01 9.81 -14.85
N SER A 68 -0.53 9.74 -13.61
CA SER A 68 -1.21 10.35 -12.46
C SER A 68 -0.23 11.21 -11.68
N LEU A 69 -0.46 12.53 -11.66
CA LEU A 69 0.34 13.46 -10.87
C LEU A 69 0.18 13.16 -9.37
N GLY A 70 -1.04 12.83 -8.95
CA GLY A 70 -1.32 12.38 -7.59
C GLY A 70 -0.48 11.16 -7.21
N TRP A 71 -0.39 10.15 -8.08
CA TRP A 71 0.44 8.96 -7.84
C TRP A 71 1.93 9.27 -7.76
N LEU A 72 2.45 10.11 -8.66
CA LEU A 72 3.86 10.51 -8.64
C LEU A 72 4.22 11.23 -7.33
N HIS A 73 3.36 12.13 -6.87
CA HIS A 73 3.54 12.83 -5.59
C HIS A 73 3.45 11.88 -4.40
N HIS A 74 2.48 10.97 -4.44
CA HIS A 74 2.14 10.03 -3.38
C HIS A 74 3.24 8.98 -3.14
N LYS A 75 3.63 8.26 -4.18
CA LYS A 75 4.66 7.22 -4.09
C LYS A 75 6.03 7.81 -3.69
N GLY A 76 6.28 9.07 -4.04
CA GLY A 76 7.50 9.80 -3.68
C GLY A 76 7.52 10.36 -2.24
N ARG A 77 6.44 10.25 -1.47
CA ARG A 77 6.34 10.74 -0.09
C ARG A 77 6.03 9.66 0.94
N ASN A 78 5.43 8.55 0.51
CA ASN A 78 5.08 7.44 1.40
C ASN A 78 6.02 6.26 1.18
N ARG A 79 6.85 6.01 2.19
CA ARG A 79 7.94 5.02 2.15
C ARG A 79 7.47 3.57 2.13
N HIS A 80 6.20 3.29 2.38
CA HIS A 80 5.66 1.94 2.23
C HIS A 80 5.39 1.57 0.76
N HIS A 81 5.41 2.53 -0.17
CA HIS A 81 5.42 2.18 -1.58
C HIS A 81 6.83 1.77 -2.01
N TRP A 82 6.95 0.60 -2.63
CA TRP A 82 8.22 0.12 -3.17
C TRP A 82 8.81 1.06 -4.22
N GLU A 83 7.97 1.83 -4.94
CA GLU A 83 8.44 2.83 -5.89
C GLU A 83 9.20 3.99 -5.25
N TYR A 84 9.04 4.22 -3.94
CA TYR A 84 9.86 5.19 -3.20
C TYR A 84 11.33 4.77 -3.18
N TRP A 85 11.59 3.46 -3.23
CA TRP A 85 12.90 2.84 -3.11
C TRP A 85 13.50 2.51 -4.47
N LEU A 86 13.10 3.24 -5.51
CA LEU A 86 13.78 3.24 -6.80
C LEU A 86 14.81 4.35 -6.81
N ASP A 87 16.05 4.02 -7.17
CA ASP A 87 17.15 4.98 -7.23
C ASP A 87 17.90 4.86 -8.55
N ASN A 88 18.71 5.86 -8.87
CA ASN A 88 19.64 5.80 -9.99
C ASN A 88 20.84 4.95 -9.60
N GLY A 89 21.01 3.82 -10.27
CA GLY A 89 22.22 3.02 -10.20
C GLY A 89 23.41 3.72 -10.88
N ASN A 90 24.51 2.99 -10.99
CA ASN A 90 25.64 3.45 -11.80
C ASN A 90 25.24 3.58 -13.29
N VAL A 91 26.10 4.22 -14.09
CA VAL A 91 25.87 4.51 -15.52
C VAL A 91 25.38 3.30 -16.34
N LYS A 92 25.71 2.07 -15.91
CA LYS A 92 25.33 0.84 -16.62
C LYS A 92 23.97 0.27 -16.21
N ASN A 93 23.46 0.62 -15.02
CA ASN A 93 22.33 -0.07 -14.39
C ASN A 93 21.01 0.70 -14.49
N GLY A 94 21.01 1.96 -14.92
CA GLY A 94 19.79 2.77 -15.00
C GLY A 94 19.09 2.91 -13.65
N VAL A 95 17.76 2.78 -13.61
CA VAL A 95 16.99 2.76 -12.35
C VAL A 95 17.09 1.39 -11.71
N ILE A 96 17.44 1.34 -10.43
CA ILE A 96 17.56 0.11 -9.63
C ILE A 96 16.59 0.14 -8.45
N ALA A 97 16.18 -1.05 -8.00
CA ALA A 97 15.38 -1.20 -6.79
C ALA A 97 16.29 -1.38 -5.56
N ILE A 98 16.02 -0.61 -4.51
CA ILE A 98 16.70 -0.66 -3.22
C ILE A 98 15.88 -1.51 -2.25
N GLU A 99 16.56 -2.28 -1.39
CA GLU A 99 15.89 -3.06 -0.35
C GLU A 99 15.15 -2.15 0.62
N MET A 100 13.89 -2.49 0.91
CA MET A 100 13.06 -1.72 1.82
C MET A 100 13.38 -2.10 3.27
N PRO A 101 13.45 -1.13 4.19
CA PRO A 101 13.44 -1.43 5.62
C PRO A 101 12.17 -2.23 6.00
N VAL A 102 12.34 -3.25 6.83
CA VAL A 102 11.29 -4.23 7.16
C VAL A 102 10.00 -3.58 7.69
N ASN A 103 10.11 -2.52 8.48
CA ASN A 103 8.95 -1.80 9.00
C ASN A 103 8.08 -1.19 7.89
N TYR A 104 8.67 -0.77 6.77
CA TYR A 104 7.92 -0.25 5.61
C TYR A 104 7.39 -1.38 4.72
N VAL A 105 8.02 -2.55 4.71
CA VAL A 105 7.44 -3.76 4.09
C VAL A 105 6.16 -4.18 4.82
N VAL A 106 6.20 -4.19 6.15
CA VAL A 106 5.01 -4.50 6.97
C VAL A 106 3.92 -3.43 6.79
N GLU A 107 4.27 -2.14 6.77
CA GLU A 107 3.31 -1.07 6.47
C GLU A 107 2.67 -1.26 5.08
N MET A 108 3.45 -1.66 4.06
CA MET A 108 2.95 -1.95 2.71
C MET A 108 1.94 -3.11 2.71
N ILE A 109 2.18 -4.13 3.53
CA ILE A 109 1.26 -5.27 3.66
C ILE A 109 -0.04 -4.83 4.34
N CYS A 110 0.06 -4.06 5.43
CA CYS A 110 -1.12 -3.48 6.09
C CYS A 110 -1.94 -2.60 5.14
N ASP A 111 -1.27 -1.78 4.31
CA ASP A 111 -1.90 -0.98 3.25
C ASP A 111 -2.67 -1.86 2.24
N ARG A 112 -2.04 -2.91 1.72
CA ARG A 112 -2.67 -3.83 0.75
C ARG A 112 -3.89 -4.56 1.32
N ILE A 113 -3.80 -5.01 2.57
CA ILE A 113 -4.92 -5.65 3.27
C ILE A 113 -6.08 -4.65 3.40
N ALA A 114 -5.81 -3.45 3.92
CA ALA A 114 -6.82 -2.42 4.11
C ALA A 114 -7.46 -1.95 2.80
N ALA A 115 -6.66 -1.81 1.72
CA ALA A 115 -7.16 -1.46 0.41
C ALA A 115 -8.09 -2.57 -0.13
N SER A 116 -7.70 -3.84 0.04
CA SER A 116 -8.52 -4.98 -0.36
C SER A 116 -9.85 -5.00 0.39
N MET A 117 -9.84 -4.81 1.71
CA MET A 117 -11.06 -4.68 2.54
C MET A 117 -11.94 -3.52 2.04
N THR A 118 -11.34 -2.35 1.79
CA THR A 118 -12.07 -1.13 1.37
C THR A 118 -12.80 -1.31 0.05
N TYR A 119 -12.14 -1.91 -0.96
CA TYR A 119 -12.71 -2.02 -2.31
C TYR A 119 -13.52 -3.30 -2.53
N GLN A 120 -13.15 -4.42 -1.91
CA GLN A 120 -13.84 -5.70 -2.12
C GLN A 120 -15.01 -5.91 -1.14
N LYS A 121 -15.01 -5.25 0.02
CA LYS A 121 -16.10 -5.32 1.02
C LYS A 121 -16.43 -6.76 1.41
N GLU A 122 -17.68 -7.19 1.23
CA GLU A 122 -18.16 -8.55 1.50
C GLU A 122 -17.40 -9.63 0.71
N ASN A 123 -16.76 -9.27 -0.40
CA ASN A 123 -15.96 -10.19 -1.21
C ASN A 123 -14.51 -10.32 -0.74
N TYR A 124 -14.09 -9.58 0.29
CA TYR A 124 -12.73 -9.68 0.83
C TYR A 124 -12.49 -11.06 1.41
N THR A 125 -11.33 -11.63 1.10
CA THR A 125 -10.78 -12.80 1.79
C THR A 125 -9.33 -12.52 2.17
N ASP A 126 -8.77 -13.33 3.06
CA ASP A 126 -7.35 -13.21 3.42
C ASP A 126 -6.40 -13.55 2.24
N ALA A 127 -6.93 -14.06 1.11
CA ALA A 127 -6.21 -14.22 -0.15
C ALA A 127 -6.14 -12.92 -1.00
N SER A 128 -7.08 -11.98 -0.81
CA SER A 128 -7.27 -10.84 -1.72
C SER A 128 -6.01 -9.99 -1.93
N ALA A 129 -5.24 -9.77 -0.86
CA ALA A 129 -4.00 -8.98 -0.94
C ALA A 129 -2.88 -9.72 -1.69
N LEU A 130 -2.81 -11.05 -1.56
CA LEU A 130 -1.88 -11.89 -2.33
C LEU A 130 -2.26 -11.90 -3.81
N GLU A 131 -3.53 -12.11 -4.14
CA GLU A 131 -4.03 -12.11 -5.51
C GLU A 131 -3.70 -10.79 -6.22
N TYR A 132 -3.92 -9.66 -5.55
CA TYR A 132 -3.54 -8.34 -6.07
C TYR A 132 -2.04 -8.23 -6.33
N PHE A 133 -1.20 -8.75 -5.42
CA PHE A 133 0.24 -8.75 -5.58
C PHE A 133 0.71 -9.65 -6.73
N LEU A 134 0.15 -10.86 -6.86
CA LEU A 134 0.47 -11.81 -7.92
C LEU A 134 0.08 -11.29 -9.31
N ASN A 135 -1.05 -10.60 -9.44
CA ASN A 135 -1.47 -9.97 -10.69
C ASN A 135 -0.47 -8.92 -11.24
N GLY A 136 0.30 -8.30 -10.34
CA GLY A 136 1.34 -7.32 -10.70
C GLY A 136 2.77 -7.87 -10.60
N TYR A 137 2.96 -9.14 -10.24
CA TYR A 137 4.24 -9.66 -9.76
C TYR A 137 5.39 -9.45 -10.73
N ASP A 138 5.21 -9.76 -12.01
CA ASP A 138 6.27 -9.62 -13.02
C ASP A 138 6.47 -8.19 -13.52
N ARG A 139 5.59 -7.26 -13.12
CA ARG A 139 5.59 -5.87 -13.59
C ARG A 139 6.15 -4.89 -12.57
N VAL A 140 6.50 -5.34 -11.36
CA VAL A 140 7.08 -4.50 -10.30
C VAL A 140 8.59 -4.53 -10.32
N MET A 141 9.22 -3.36 -10.22
CA MET A 141 10.67 -3.20 -10.03
C MET A 141 10.96 -3.13 -8.53
N MET A 142 10.80 -4.26 -7.84
CA MET A 142 11.00 -4.37 -6.40
C MET A 142 12.29 -5.16 -6.10
N HIS A 143 13.03 -4.76 -5.07
CA HIS A 143 14.24 -5.49 -4.66
C HIS A 143 13.89 -6.96 -4.32
N PRO A 144 14.69 -7.95 -4.72
CA PRO A 144 14.35 -9.37 -4.56
C PRO A 144 13.99 -9.76 -3.12
N ASN A 145 14.73 -9.28 -2.12
CA ASN A 145 14.45 -9.56 -0.70
C ASN A 145 13.11 -8.96 -0.24
N THR A 146 12.84 -7.71 -0.64
CA THR A 146 11.54 -7.05 -0.37
C THR A 146 10.40 -7.83 -0.99
N LYS A 147 10.56 -8.29 -2.24
CA LYS A 147 9.55 -9.04 -2.99
C LYS A 147 9.27 -10.38 -2.34
N ALA A 148 10.33 -11.12 -1.98
CA ALA A 148 10.24 -12.41 -1.31
C ALA A 148 9.55 -12.29 0.06
N LEU A 149 9.95 -11.30 0.87
CA LEU A 149 9.33 -11.07 2.18
C LEU A 149 7.85 -10.67 2.06
N THR A 150 7.52 -9.82 1.07
CA THR A 150 6.13 -9.42 0.80
C THR A 150 5.29 -10.64 0.41
N GLN A 151 5.79 -11.46 -0.52
CA GLN A 151 5.11 -12.68 -0.95
C GLN A 151 4.88 -13.63 0.23
N HIS A 152 5.95 -13.92 0.98
CA HIS A 152 5.91 -14.82 2.13
C HIS A 152 4.84 -14.45 3.15
N ILE A 153 4.78 -13.17 3.54
CA ILE A 153 3.78 -12.72 4.54
C ILE A 153 2.36 -12.76 3.96
N LEU A 154 2.17 -12.46 2.67
CA LEU A 154 0.85 -12.52 2.03
C LEU A 154 0.37 -13.97 1.80
N GLU A 155 1.26 -14.90 1.53
CA GLU A 155 0.96 -16.34 1.51
C GLU A 155 0.62 -16.84 2.91
N TYR A 156 1.38 -16.43 3.93
CA TYR A 156 1.06 -16.73 5.32
C TYR A 156 -0.34 -16.21 5.70
N LEU A 157 -0.69 -14.98 5.28
CA LEU A 157 -2.02 -14.40 5.47
C LEU A 157 -3.12 -15.27 4.87
N ARG A 158 -2.98 -15.66 3.60
CA ARG A 158 -3.95 -16.54 2.93
C ARG A 158 -4.16 -17.85 3.70
N ASP A 159 -3.09 -18.45 4.19
CA ASP A 159 -3.11 -19.81 4.74
C ASP A 159 -3.53 -19.87 6.22
N HIS A 160 -3.26 -18.80 6.98
CA HIS A 160 -3.39 -18.77 8.45
C HIS A 160 -4.35 -17.70 8.97
N GLY A 161 -4.76 -16.79 8.10
CA GLY A 161 -5.63 -15.67 8.41
C GLY A 161 -4.94 -14.53 9.17
N LEU A 162 -5.67 -13.43 9.32
CA LEU A 162 -5.12 -12.16 9.80
C LEU A 162 -4.49 -12.24 11.20
N ASP A 163 -5.15 -12.86 12.17
CA ASP A 163 -4.71 -12.84 13.57
C ASP A 163 -3.40 -13.60 13.78
N GLN A 164 -3.26 -14.78 13.16
CA GLN A 164 -2.03 -15.54 13.19
C GLN A 164 -0.90 -14.81 12.45
N THR A 165 -1.22 -14.14 11.34
CA THR A 165 -0.25 -13.34 10.57
C THR A 165 0.27 -12.16 11.36
N ILE A 166 -0.59 -11.43 12.08
CA ILE A 166 -0.19 -10.33 12.96
C ILE A 166 0.77 -10.86 14.05
N SER A 167 0.45 -12.00 14.66
CA SER A 167 1.33 -12.64 15.65
C SER A 167 2.70 -12.98 15.07
N TYR A 168 2.71 -13.63 13.90
CA TYR A 168 3.92 -13.98 13.16
C TYR A 168 4.77 -12.75 12.82
N ILE A 169 4.15 -11.69 12.30
CA ILE A 169 4.84 -10.43 11.99
C ILE A 169 5.51 -9.87 13.25
N ARG A 170 4.80 -9.82 14.38
CA ARG A 170 5.36 -9.26 15.62
C ARG A 170 6.57 -10.03 16.12
N HIS A 171 6.47 -11.36 16.19
CA HIS A 171 7.45 -12.18 16.88
C HIS A 171 8.59 -12.64 15.98
N ASN A 172 8.32 -12.93 14.71
CA ASN A 172 9.29 -13.52 13.79
C ASN A 172 9.92 -12.49 12.85
N ILE A 173 9.14 -11.51 12.37
CA ILE A 173 9.60 -10.52 11.38
C ILE A 173 10.17 -9.27 12.06
N LEU A 174 9.35 -8.59 12.87
CA LEU A 174 9.73 -7.36 13.57
C LEU A 174 10.54 -7.66 14.84
N LYS A 175 10.37 -8.85 15.43
CA LYS A 175 10.99 -9.26 16.70
C LYS A 175 10.73 -8.25 17.83
N ASN A 176 9.52 -7.70 17.83
CA ASN A 176 9.07 -6.79 18.88
C ASN A 176 8.83 -7.61 20.16
N LYS A 177 9.18 -7.02 21.31
CA LYS A 177 8.93 -7.61 22.62
C LYS A 177 7.43 -7.64 22.94
#